data_AF-A0A1B6K6D3-F1
#
_entry.id   AF-A0A1B6K6D3-F1
#
_cell.length_a   1.000
_cell.length_b   1.000
_cell.length_c   1.000
_cell.angle_alpha   90.00
_cell.angle_beta   90.00
_cell.angle_gamma   90.00
#
_symmetry.space_group_name_H-M   'P 1'
#
loop_
_entity.id
_entity.type
_entity.pdbx_description
1 polymer ?
#
loop_
_entity_poly.entity_id
_entity_poly.type
_entity_poly.pdbx_seq_one_letter_code
_entity_poly.pdbx_strand_id
1 'polypeptide(L)'
;LQKPLTYTFHFITLVSNLTRSNGPLDLFMMRGPVWSSTNVQFDLRLDKVHTPPSVKAASLQSFQLEEANHNVANIRLLQPLIGPQDIYLQLFMKFFYNGIYGGTTISNIAIFVSQYEF
;
A
#
# COMPACT_ATOMS: atom_id res chain seq x y z
N LEU A 1 3.99 -20.85 14.57
CA LEU A 1 4.11 -19.68 13.66
C LEU A 1 2.77 -19.47 12.97
N GLN A 2 2.12 -18.31 13.14
CA GLN A 2 0.96 -17.95 12.33
C GLN A 2 1.46 -17.57 10.94
N LYS A 3 1.41 -18.52 9.99
CA LYS A 3 1.80 -18.28 8.59
C LYS A 3 0.68 -17.52 7.88
N PRO A 4 1.00 -16.63 6.93
CA PRO A 4 -0.02 -16.00 6.10
C PRO A 4 -0.80 -17.05 5.31
N LEU A 5 -2.11 -16.85 5.20
CA LEU A 5 -3.00 -17.68 4.39
C LEU A 5 -2.84 -17.38 2.90
N THR A 6 -2.60 -16.10 2.59
CA THR A 6 -2.58 -15.62 1.22
C THR A 6 -1.47 -14.58 1.04
N TYR A 7 -0.80 -14.67 -0.10
CA TYR A 7 0.08 -13.63 -0.62
C TYR A 7 -0.48 -13.13 -1.94
N THR A 8 -0.54 -11.81 -2.12
CA THR A 8 -0.87 -11.19 -3.40
C THR A 8 0.28 -10.30 -3.87
N PHE A 9 0.33 -10.08 -5.19
CA PHE A 9 1.33 -9.25 -5.84
C PHE A 9 0.63 -8.27 -6.77
N HIS A 10 0.94 -6.99 -6.62
CA HIS A 10 0.35 -5.90 -7.39
C HIS A 10 1.46 -5.03 -7.96
N PHE A 11 1.26 -4.57 -9.20
CA PHE A 11 2.22 -3.73 -9.92
C PHE A 11 1.51 -2.46 -10.37
N ILE A 12 2.03 -1.30 -9.99
CA ILE A 12 1.48 0.02 -10.30
C ILE A 12 2.59 0.82 -10.99
N THR A 13 2.26 1.47 -12.10
CA THR A 13 3.19 2.34 -12.83
C THR A 13 2.71 3.79 -12.74
N LEU A 14 3.61 4.72 -12.44
CA LEU A 14 3.32 6.15 -12.35
C LEU A 14 4.34 6.93 -13.21
N VAL A 15 3.91 8.03 -13.79
CA VAL A 15 4.84 9.04 -14.32
C VAL A 15 5.48 9.81 -13.15
N SER A 16 6.67 10.35 -13.36
CA SER A 16 7.32 11.27 -12.43
C SER A 16 6.41 12.46 -12.17
N ASN A 17 6.42 12.94 -10.92
CA ASN A 17 5.71 14.14 -10.50
C ASN A 17 4.20 14.12 -10.83
N LEU A 18 3.59 12.93 -10.81
CA LEU A 18 2.15 12.78 -11.01
C LEU A 18 1.41 13.58 -9.92
N THR A 19 0.83 14.70 -10.33
CA THR A 19 0.02 15.57 -9.47
C THR A 19 -1.45 15.36 -9.77
N ARG A 20 -2.27 15.39 -8.72
CA ARG A 20 -3.73 15.47 -8.81
C ARG A 20 -4.15 16.86 -8.35
N SER A 21 -5.07 17.49 -9.08
CA SER A 21 -5.57 18.83 -8.74
C SER A 21 -6.22 18.91 -7.35
N ASN A 22 -6.77 17.80 -6.84
CA ASN A 22 -7.60 17.77 -5.63
C ASN A 22 -7.18 16.64 -4.66
N GLY A 23 -6.07 16.86 -3.95
CA GLY A 23 -5.67 16.05 -2.78
C GLY A 23 -4.88 14.76 -3.09
N PRO A 24 -4.68 13.90 -2.08
CA PRO A 24 -3.90 12.66 -2.19
C PRO A 24 -4.43 11.73 -3.29
N LEU A 25 -3.52 11.00 -3.93
CA LEU A 25 -3.85 10.01 -4.95
C LEU A 25 -4.06 8.63 -4.32
N ASP A 26 -5.23 8.04 -4.51
CA ASP A 26 -5.49 6.67 -4.05
C ASP A 26 -4.76 5.68 -4.96
N LEU A 27 -3.84 4.88 -4.39
CA LEU A 27 -3.02 3.93 -5.15
C LEU A 27 -3.59 2.51 -5.11
N PHE A 28 -4.06 2.10 -3.94
CA PHE A 28 -4.45 0.72 -3.70
C PHE A 28 -5.50 0.63 -2.61
N MET A 29 -6.45 -0.29 -2.77
CA MET A 29 -7.47 -0.61 -1.77
C MET A 29 -7.39 -2.09 -1.44
N MET A 30 -7.46 -2.41 -0.14
CA MET A 30 -7.61 -3.76 0.35
C MET A 30 -8.91 -3.88 1.13
N ARG A 31 -9.72 -4.89 0.79
CA ARG A 31 -10.97 -5.20 1.45
C ARG A 31 -10.90 -6.59 2.09
N GLY A 32 -11.14 -6.64 3.39
CA GLY A 32 -11.33 -7.87 4.15
C GLY A 32 -12.77 -8.38 4.11
N PRO A 33 -13.08 -9.42 4.91
CA PRO A 33 -14.42 -9.96 5.02
C PRO A 33 -15.44 -8.90 5.47
N VAL A 34 -16.67 -8.98 4.94
CA VAL A 34 -17.73 -7.99 5.20
C VAL A 34 -18.67 -8.39 6.34
N TRP A 35 -18.44 -9.53 6.98
CA TRP A 35 -19.30 -10.03 8.05
C TRP A 35 -19.17 -9.15 9.30
N SER A 36 -20.29 -8.90 9.98
CA SER A 36 -20.31 -8.09 11.21
C SER A 36 -19.51 -8.72 12.36
N SER A 37 -19.34 -10.04 12.35
CA SER A 37 -18.51 -10.79 13.30
C SER A 37 -17.01 -10.73 13.00
N THR A 38 -16.60 -10.04 11.92
CA THR A 38 -15.20 -9.95 11.52
C THR A 38 -14.64 -8.56 11.71
N ASN A 39 -13.41 -8.48 12.21
CA ASN A 39 -12.63 -7.25 12.29
C ASN A 39 -11.26 -7.48 11.69
N VAL A 40 -10.65 -6.41 11.18
CA VAL A 40 -9.35 -6.45 10.51
C VAL A 40 -8.40 -5.45 11.13
N GLN A 41 -7.12 -5.82 11.20
CA GLN A 41 -6.03 -4.92 11.51
C GLN A 41 -5.13 -4.81 10.28
N PHE A 42 -4.91 -3.58 9.84
CA PHE A 42 -4.03 -3.26 8.72
C PHE A 42 -2.68 -2.74 9.21
N ASP A 43 -1.61 -3.12 8.53
CA ASP A 43 -0.25 -2.64 8.82
C ASP A 43 0.52 -2.47 7.50
N LEU A 44 0.94 -1.23 7.21
CA LEU A 44 1.66 -0.87 5.99
C LEU A 44 3.15 -0.75 6.28
N ARG A 45 3.96 -1.45 5.51
CA ARG A 45 5.41 -1.43 5.61
C ARG A 45 6.05 -1.05 4.30
N LEU A 46 7.15 -0.31 4.39
CA LEU A 46 8.08 -0.10 3.28
C LEU A 46 9.14 -1.20 3.35
N ASP A 47 9.18 -2.08 2.36
CA ASP A 47 10.17 -3.17 2.27
C ASP A 47 11.50 -2.63 1.73
N LYS A 48 11.46 -2.02 0.54
CA LYS A 48 12.65 -1.47 -0.12
C LYS A 48 12.30 -0.41 -1.15
N VAL A 49 13.29 0.43 -1.44
CA VAL A 49 13.26 1.42 -2.52
C VAL A 49 14.56 1.33 -3.30
N HIS A 50 14.45 1.24 -4.63
CA HIS A 50 15.58 1.36 -5.54
C HIS A 50 15.46 2.70 -6.25
N THR A 51 16.43 3.58 -6.03
CA THR A 51 16.44 4.94 -6.57
C THR A 51 17.87 5.34 -6.89
N PRO A 52 18.12 6.09 -7.97
CA PRO A 52 19.43 6.68 -8.21
C PRO A 52 19.73 7.77 -7.16
N PRO A 53 21.02 8.10 -6.91
CA PRO A 53 21.40 9.12 -5.92
C PRO A 53 20.89 10.54 -6.24
N SER A 54 20.53 10.80 -7.49
CA SER A 54 20.00 12.09 -7.94
C SER A 54 18.52 12.30 -7.63
N VAL A 55 17.81 11.26 -7.18
CA VAL A 55 16.36 11.28 -6.94
C VAL A 55 16.08 11.07 -5.45
N LYS A 56 15.18 11.87 -4.89
CA LYS A 56 14.73 11.69 -3.51
C LYS A 56 13.93 10.39 -3.39
N ALA A 57 14.49 9.44 -2.64
CA ALA A 57 13.83 8.18 -2.32
C ALA A 57 12.45 8.43 -1.68
N ALA A 58 11.45 7.69 -2.12
CA ALA A 58 10.20 7.57 -1.38
C ALA A 58 10.48 6.99 0.01
N SER A 59 9.72 7.46 0.99
CA SER A 59 9.73 6.91 2.35
C SER A 59 8.34 6.45 2.72
N LEU A 60 8.20 5.76 3.85
CA LEU A 60 6.89 5.35 4.35
C LEU A 60 5.96 6.57 4.54
N GLN A 61 6.50 7.74 4.90
CA GLN A 61 5.76 8.99 5.03
C GLN A 61 5.25 9.57 3.70
N SER A 62 5.63 8.97 2.56
CA SER A 62 5.02 9.29 1.27
C SER A 62 3.65 8.66 1.10
N PHE A 63 3.33 7.70 1.95
CA PHE A 63 2.10 6.94 1.89
C PHE A 63 1.30 7.15 3.18
N GLN A 64 -0.01 7.19 3.03
CA GLN A 64 -0.95 7.13 4.13
C GLN A 64 -1.76 5.85 4.03
N LEU A 65 -1.81 5.10 5.12
CA LEU A 65 -2.78 4.04 5.32
C LEU A 65 -4.03 4.66 5.95
N GLU A 66 -5.15 4.62 5.25
CA GLU A 66 -6.43 5.15 5.71
C GLU A 66 -7.46 4.02 5.80
N GLU A 67 -8.02 3.80 6.99
CA GLU A 67 -9.16 2.91 7.18
C GLU A 67 -10.45 3.64 6.79
N ALA A 68 -10.97 3.33 5.60
CA ALA A 68 -12.05 4.11 4.98
C ALA A 68 -13.46 3.59 5.33
N ASN A 69 -13.60 2.28 5.61
CA ASN A 69 -14.86 1.60 5.90
C ASN A 69 -14.60 0.31 6.71
N HIS A 70 -15.68 -0.39 7.11
CA HIS A 70 -15.57 -1.70 7.79
C HIS A 70 -14.68 -2.67 7.00
N ASN A 71 -13.55 -3.04 7.62
CA ASN A 71 -12.54 -3.93 7.04
C ASN A 71 -12.02 -3.47 5.66
N VAL A 72 -11.93 -2.16 5.42
CA VAL A 72 -11.35 -1.59 4.19
C VAL A 72 -10.24 -0.61 4.54
N ALA A 73 -9.09 -0.78 3.90
CA ALA A 73 -8.00 0.18 3.95
C ALA A 73 -7.55 0.63 2.56
N ASN A 74 -7.24 1.91 2.46
CA ASN A 74 -6.67 2.55 1.28
C ASN A 74 -5.21 2.92 1.56
N ILE A 75 -4.35 2.73 0.56
CA ILE A 75 -3.01 3.33 0.51
C ILE A 75 -3.10 4.54 -0.40
N ARG A 76 -2.79 5.70 0.16
CA ARG A 76 -2.84 6.99 -0.55
C ARG A 76 -1.45 7.58 -0.64
N LEU A 77 -1.14 8.17 -1.80
CA LEU A 77 0.08 8.92 -2.02
C LEU A 77 -0.14 10.37 -1.60
N LEU A 78 0.62 10.82 -0.60
CA LEU A 78 0.47 12.14 0.01
C LEU A 78 1.14 13.26 -0.78
N GLN A 79 2.22 12.94 -1.49
CA GLN A 79 2.95 13.88 -2.34
C GLN A 79 3.41 13.20 -3.63
N PRO A 80 3.60 13.95 -4.73
CA PRO A 80 4.16 13.41 -5.96
C PRO A 80 5.51 12.74 -5.72
N LEU A 81 5.75 11.64 -6.43
CA LEU A 81 7.02 10.92 -6.41
C LEU A 81 7.85 11.35 -7.62
N ILE A 82 9.13 11.63 -7.41
CA ILE A 82 10.07 11.95 -8.49
C ILE A 82 10.72 10.66 -8.95
N GLY A 83 10.67 10.35 -10.24
CA GLY A 83 11.33 9.16 -10.77
C GLY A 83 12.71 9.45 -11.40
N PRO A 84 13.42 8.41 -11.84
CA PRO A 84 13.02 7.00 -11.76
C PRO A 84 13.19 6.42 -10.35
N GLN A 85 12.23 5.64 -9.86
CA GLN A 85 12.41 4.83 -8.66
C GLN A 85 11.42 3.66 -8.57
N ASP A 86 11.88 2.54 -8.01
CA ASP A 86 11.08 1.35 -7.75
C ASP A 86 10.82 1.24 -6.24
N ILE A 87 9.56 1.15 -5.84
CA ILE A 87 9.13 1.19 -4.45
C ILE A 87 8.36 -0.08 -4.15
N TYR A 88 8.72 -0.77 -3.07
CA TYR A 88 8.10 -2.02 -2.66
C TYR A 88 7.46 -1.85 -1.28
N LEU A 89 6.14 -1.95 -1.25
CA LEU A 89 5.33 -1.90 -0.03
C LEU A 89 4.77 -3.28 0.30
N GLN A 90 4.53 -3.52 1.57
CA GLN A 90 3.77 -4.67 2.05
C GLN A 90 2.61 -4.19 2.91
N LEU A 91 1.40 -4.57 2.53
CA LEU A 91 0.20 -4.36 3.34
C LEU A 91 -0.21 -5.68 3.98
N PHE A 92 -0.15 -5.72 5.31
CA PHE A 92 -0.60 -6.84 6.11
C PHE A 92 -2.05 -6.63 6.50
N MET A 93 -2.87 -7.66 6.31
CA MET A 93 -4.25 -7.70 6.76
C MET A 93 -4.43 -8.89 7.69
N LYS A 94 -4.52 -8.65 8.99
CA LYS A 94 -4.88 -9.67 9.98
C LYS A 94 -6.38 -9.60 10.22
N PHE A 95 -7.11 -10.66 9.92
CA PHE A 95 -8.54 -10.71 10.21
C PHE A 95 -8.84 -11.60 11.41
N PHE A 96 -9.89 -11.23 12.12
CA PHE A 96 -10.37 -11.91 13.32
C PHE A 96 -11.84 -12.22 13.13
N TYR A 97 -12.27 -13.42 13.52
CA TYR A 97 -13.68 -13.83 13.55
C TYR A 97 -14.09 -14.04 15.01
N ASN A 98 -15.09 -13.31 15.50
CA ASN A 98 -15.47 -13.31 16.91
C ASN A 98 -14.28 -13.10 17.87
N GLY A 99 -13.35 -12.21 17.50
CA GLY A 99 -12.14 -11.91 18.27
C GLY A 99 -11.02 -12.95 18.15
N ILE A 100 -11.26 -14.08 17.48
CA ILE A 100 -10.26 -15.14 17.27
C ILE A 100 -9.51 -14.87 15.97
N TYR A 101 -8.18 -14.94 16.00
CA TYR A 101 -7.35 -14.78 14.82
C TYR A 101 -7.72 -15.81 13.74
N GLY A 102 -8.17 -15.33 12.59
CA GLY A 102 -8.58 -16.16 11.46
C GLY A 102 -7.50 -16.33 10.40
N GLY A 103 -6.56 -15.38 10.30
CA GLY A 103 -5.47 -15.46 9.35
C GLY A 103 -4.88 -14.11 8.97
N THR A 104 -3.77 -14.16 8.24
CA THR A 104 -3.12 -12.97 7.66
C THR A 104 -3.10 -13.09 6.14
N THR A 105 -3.45 -12.03 5.45
CA THR A 105 -3.11 -11.83 4.03
C THR A 105 -2.01 -10.79 3.92
N ILE A 106 -1.03 -11.02 3.05
CA ILE A 106 0.03 -10.05 2.74
C ILE A 106 -0.08 -9.64 1.27
N SER A 107 -0.31 -8.36 1.04
CA SER A 107 -0.29 -7.77 -0.30
C SER A 107 1.06 -7.10 -0.55
N ASN A 108 1.84 -7.65 -1.49
CA ASN A 108 3.10 -7.06 -1.95
C ASN A 108 2.79 -6.13 -3.11
N ILE A 109 3.15 -4.85 -2.98
CA ILE A 109 2.80 -3.81 -3.94
C ILE A 109 4.10 -3.21 -4.45
N ALA A 110 4.37 -3.38 -5.74
CA ALA A 110 5.48 -2.74 -6.43
C ALA A 110 4.95 -1.53 -7.20
N ILE A 111 5.55 -0.36 -6.93
CA ILE A 111 5.25 0.90 -7.60
C ILE A 111 6.50 1.30 -8.40
N PHE A 112 6.36 1.44 -9.71
CA PHE A 112 7.42 1.87 -10.61
C PHE A 112 7.14 3.30 -11.08
N VAL A 113 8.00 4.23 -10.68
CA VAL A 113 7.91 5.63 -11.09
C VAL A 113 8.86 5.84 -12.27
N SER A 114 8.32 6.27 -13.40
CA SER A 114 9.10 6.54 -14.61
C SER A 114 9.97 7.78 -14.44
N GLN A 115 11.01 7.95 -15.26
CA GLN A 115 11.79 9.19 -15.30
C GLN A 115 11.09 10.36 -16.01
N TYR A 116 9.92 10.12 -16.62
CA TYR A 116 9.21 11.06 -17.46
C TYR A 116 7.95 11.56 -16.76
N GLU A 117 7.52 12.78 -17.06
CA GLU A 117 6.27 13.35 -16.51
C GLU A 117 5.05 13.13 -17.44
N PHE A 118 5.17 12.30 -18.48
CA PHE A 118 4.15 12.05 -19.51
C PHE A 118 4.00 10.57 -19.87
#